data_AF-A0A6A3UUK9-F1
#
_entry.id   AF-A0A6A3UUK9-F1
#
_cell.length_a   1.000
_cell.length_b   1.000
_cell.length_c   1.000
_cell.angle_alpha   90.00
_cell.angle_beta   90.00
_cell.angle_gamma   90.00
#
_symmetry.space_group_name_H-M   'P 1'
#
loop_
_entity.id
_entity.type
_entity.pdbx_description
1 polymer ?
#
loop_
_entity_poly.entity_id
_entity_poly.type
_entity_poly.pdbx_seq_one_letter_code
_entity_poly.pdbx_strand_id
1 'polypeptide(L)' 'MAAIIEAVESVIGAEMSDCFGIIDGWSDGMEHYLAVFACYETEAGPQYPLVSLAPVIDEPDDQLNAEGHSY' A
#
# COMPACT_ATOMS: atom_id res chain seq x y z
N MET A 1 -8.10 11.90 -22.05
CA MET A 1 -7.58 11.81 -20.68
C MET A 1 -7.75 10.41 -20.11
N ALA A 2 -8.96 9.84 -20.07
CA ALA A 2 -9.19 8.47 -19.57
C ALA A 2 -8.32 7.39 -20.22
N ALA A 3 -8.18 7.39 -21.56
CA ALA A 3 -7.34 6.40 -22.26
C ALA A 3 -5.83 6.49 -21.93
N ILE A 4 -5.35 7.66 -21.46
CA ILE A 4 -3.96 7.83 -21.03
C ILE A 4 -3.79 7.26 -19.63
N ILE A 5 -4.78 7.47 -18.77
CA ILE A 5 -4.80 6.93 -17.41
C ILE A 5 -4.83 5.41 -17.47
N GLU A 6 -5.72 4.82 -18.27
CA GLU A 6 -5.81 3.37 -18.45
C GLU A 6 -4.51 2.75 -19.00
N ALA A 7 -3.87 3.41 -19.97
CA ALA A 7 -2.59 2.96 -20.50
C ALA A 7 -1.46 3.04 -19.46
N VAL A 8 -1.46 4.09 -18.63
CA VAL A 8 -0.48 4.26 -17.54
C VAL A 8 -0.73 3.23 -16.44
N GLU A 9 -1.97 3.01 -16.03
CA GLU A 9 -2.34 1.99 -15.05
C GLU A 9 -1.99 0.58 -15.54
N SER A 10 -2.21 0.28 -16.83
CA SER A 10 -1.84 -1.02 -17.40
C SER A 10 -0.33 -1.22 -17.47
N VAL A 11 0.44 -0.17 -17.77
CA VAL A 11 1.91 -0.25 -17.79
C VAL A 11 2.44 -0.37 -16.37
N ILE A 12 1.96 0.46 -15.44
CA ILE A 12 2.38 0.40 -14.03
C ILE A 12 1.94 -0.92 -13.41
N GLY A 13 0.75 -1.43 -13.70
CA GLY A 13 0.26 -2.71 -13.19
C GLY A 13 1.00 -3.92 -13.79
N ALA A 14 1.53 -3.81 -15.00
CA ALA A 14 2.40 -4.83 -15.59
C ALA A 14 3.84 -4.75 -15.06
N GLU A 15 4.32 -3.56 -14.71
CA GLU A 15 5.66 -3.30 -14.16
C GLU A 15 5.71 -3.45 -12.62
N MET A 16 4.58 -3.26 -11.93
CA MET A 16 4.30 -3.75 -10.59
C MET A 16 4.18 -5.27 -10.69
N SER A 17 5.34 -5.90 -10.83
CA SER A 17 5.51 -7.34 -10.59
C SER A 17 4.80 -7.73 -9.28
N ASP A 18 4.50 -9.01 -9.08
CA ASP A 18 4.09 -9.61 -7.78
C ASP A 18 4.97 -9.16 -6.60
N CYS A 19 6.11 -8.53 -6.92
CA CYS A 19 7.06 -7.96 -6.02
C CYS A 19 6.81 -6.55 -5.47
N PHE A 20 5.72 -5.85 -5.80
CA PHE A 20 5.41 -4.56 -5.18
C PHE A 20 3.93 -4.51 -4.82
N GLY A 21 3.62 -4.68 -3.53
CA GLY A 21 2.22 -4.65 -3.12
C GLY A 21 1.96 -5.33 -1.79
N ILE A 22 2.50 -4.79 -0.71
CA ILE A 22 1.80 -4.89 0.58
C ILE A 22 1.42 -3.47 0.96
N ILE A 23 0.12 -3.20 0.93
CA ILE A 23 -0.49 -2.01 1.47
C ILE A 23 -1.08 -2.46 2.81
N ASP A 24 -0.41 -2.10 3.90
CA ASP A 24 -0.90 -2.42 5.23
C ASP A 24 -1.36 -1.15 5.93
N GLY A 25 -2.53 -1.25 6.58
CA GLY A 25 -3.03 -0.21 7.45
C GLY A 25 -2.30 -0.33 8.78
N TRP A 26 -1.30 0.51 9.01
CA TRP A 26 -0.55 0.51 10.26
C TRP A 26 -1.08 1.61 11.18
N SER A 27 -1.27 1.31 12.46
CA SER A 27 -1.75 2.28 13.45
C SER A 27 -0.77 2.37 14.61
N ASP A 28 -0.36 3.58 14.97
CA ASP A 28 0.38 3.86 16.20
C ASP A 28 -0.47 4.77 17.10
N GLY A 29 -1.12 4.17 18.10
CA GLY A 29 -2.09 4.87 18.93
C GLY A 29 -3.35 5.29 18.15
N MET A 30 -3.54 6.60 17.96
CA MET A 30 -4.68 7.18 17.22
C MET A 30 -4.29 7.64 15.81
N GLU A 31 -3.03 7.47 15.40
CA GLU A 31 -2.58 7.87 14.07
C GLU A 31 -2.62 6.66 13.14
N HIS A 32 -3.45 6.76 12.10
CA HIS A 32 -3.56 5.76 11.04
C HIS A 32 -2.61 6.11 9.91
N TYR A 33 -1.90 5.10 9.40
CA TYR A 33 -0.94 5.24 8.33
C TYR A 33 -1.17 4.20 7.25
N LEU A 34 -1.00 4.61 6.01
CA LEU A 34 -0.88 3.73 4.87
C LEU A 34 0.60 3.43 4.64
N ALA A 35 1.01 2.20 4.92
CA ALA A 35 2.37 1.74 4.65
C ALA A 35 2.39 0.95 3.35
N VAL A 36 3.32 1.30 2.45
CA VAL A 36 3.57 0.59 1.19
C VAL A 36 4.92 -0.10 1.29
N PHE A 37 4.92 -1.43 1.15
CA PHE A 37 6.14 -2.24 1.11
C PHE A 37 6.39 -2.79 -0.29
N ALA A 38 7.68 -2.96 -0.62
CA ALA A 38 8.09 -3.85 -1.70
C ALA A 38 8.07 -5.30 -1.19
N CYS A 39 8.04 -6.27 -2.09
CA CYS A 39 7.88 -7.71 -1.85
C CYS A 39 8.72 -8.55 -2.85
N TYR A 40 10.04 -8.37 -2.92
CA TYR A 40 10.84 -9.07 -3.95
C TYR A 40 11.66 -10.22 -3.36
N GLU A 41 12.00 -11.21 -4.18
CA GLU A 41 12.95 -12.27 -3.78
C GLU A 41 14.40 -11.88 -4.08
N THR A 42 15.30 -12.30 -3.21
CA THR A 42 16.76 -12.19 -3.38
C THR A 42 17.42 -13.54 -3.08
N GLU A 43 18.71 -13.69 -3.35
CA GLU A 43 19.46 -14.88 -2.90
C GLU A 43 19.46 -15.08 -1.38
N ALA A 44 19.20 -14.01 -0.63
CA ALA A 44 19.01 -14.06 0.83
C ALA A 44 17.57 -14.39 1.26
N GLY A 45 16.65 -14.60 0.31
CA GLY A 45 15.23 -14.87 0.53
C GLY A 45 14.32 -13.65 0.25
N PRO A 46 13.02 -13.76 0.56
CA PRO A 46 12.04 -12.70 0.38
C PRO A 46 12.38 -11.44 1.17
N GLN A 47 12.19 -10.28 0.55
CA GLN A 47 12.47 -8.96 1.09
C GLN A 47 11.21 -8.11 1.12
N TYR A 48 11.00 -7.44 2.25
CA TYR A 48 9.85 -6.58 2.49
C TYR A 48 10.23 -5.20 3.01
N PRO A 49 11.02 -4.40 2.27
CA PRO A 49 11.38 -3.07 2.73
C PRO A 49 10.18 -2.10 2.60
N LEU A 50 10.06 -1.19 3.57
CA LEU A 50 9.11 -0.08 3.52
C LEU A 50 9.54 0.90 2.42
N VAL A 51 8.65 1.16 1.47
CA VAL A 51 8.86 2.07 0.34
C VAL A 51 8.26 3.45 0.63
N SER A 52 7.09 3.47 1.26
CA SER A 52 6.40 4.71 1.59
C SER A 52 5.53 4.56 2.83
N LEU A 53 5.39 5.64 3.59
CA LEU A 53 4.49 5.75 4.72
C LEU A 53 3.77 7.09 4.62
N ALA A 54 2.45 7.06 4.53
CA ALA A 54 1.63 8.26 4.46
C ALA A 54 0.61 8.27 5.61
N PRO A 55 0.47 9.37 6.36
CA PRO A 55 -0.60 9.50 7.33
C PRO A 55 -1.95 9.51 6.63
N VAL A 56 -2.91 8.78 7.18
CA VAL A 56 -4.32 8.83 6.79
C VAL A 56 -4.94 9.98 7.55
N ILE A 57 -5.55 10.93 6.83
CA ILE A 57 -6.29 12.02 7.45
C ILE A 57 -7.65 11.45 7.83
N ASP A 58 -7.82 11.18 9.12
CA ASP A 58 -9.08 10.74 9.70
C ASP A 58 -9.96 11.98 9.96
N GLU A 59 -11.02 12.17 9.17
CA GLU A 59 -12.11 13.07 9.56
C GLU A 59 -12.92 12.39 10.68
N PRO A 60 -13.54 13.12 11.63
CA PRO A 60 -14.18 12.52 12.80
C PRO A 60 -15.34 11.53 12.51
N ASP A 61 -15.78 11.40 11.27
CA ASP A 61 -16.81 10.45 10.80
C ASP A 61 -16.22 9.30 9.95
N ASP A 62 -14.96 9.42 9.54
CA ASP A 62 -14.27 8.47 8.67
C ASP A 62 -13.65 7.35 9.52
N GLN A 63 -14.34 6.21 9.64
CA GLN A 63 -13.80 5.03 10.32
C GLN A 63 -12.74 4.33 9.46
N LEU A 64 -11.61 5.01 9.18
CA LEU A 64 -10.50 4.50 8.35
C LEU A 64 -9.47 3.73 9.18
N ASN A 65 -9.92 3.13 10.30
CA ASN A 65 -9.06 2.31 11.13
C ASN A 65 -8.79 0.95 10.50
N ALA A 66 -7.57 0.45 10.68
CA ALA A 66 -7.17 -0.88 10.21
C ALA A 66 -7.90 -2.04 10.93
N GLU A 67 -8.67 -1.74 11.97
CA GLU A 67 -9.37 -2.71 12.82
C GLU A 67 -10.66 -3.28 12.19
N GLY A 68 -11.14 -2.69 11.09
CA GLY A 68 -12.35 -3.14 10.38
C GLY A 68 -12.22 -4.48 9.62
N HIS A 69 -11.03 -5.08 9.57
CA HIS A 69 -10.75 -6.35 8.88
C HIS A 69 -10.49 -7.52 9.86
N SER A 70 -11.33 -7.68 10.87
CA SER A 70 -11.38 -8.94 11.62
C SER A 70 -12.32 -9.93 10.91
N TYR A 71 -11.77 -11.06 10.49
CA TYR A 71 -12.48 -12.23 9.92
C TYR A 71 -13.55 -12.79 10.88
#